data_AF-A0A9Q9B8R4-F1
#
_entry.id   AF-A0A9Q9B8R4-F1
#
_cell.length_a   1.000
_cell.length_b   1.000
_cell.length_c   1.000
_cell.angle_alpha   90.00
_cell.angle_beta   90.00
_cell.angle_gamma   90.00
#
_symmetry.space_group_name_H-M   'P 1'
#
loop_
_entity.id
_entity.type
_entity.pdbx_description
1 polymer ?
#
loop_
_entity_poly.entity_id
_entity_poly.type
_entity_poly.pdbx_seq_one_letter_code
_entity_poly.pdbx_strand_id
1 'polypeptide(L)'
;MPNRITTQFPPSPSSAASETDSVEMVFTPNSSRASSVSRPYHGSRRTSRADNRVTKRNRRQSPGPVAAKHDKKAKKTEKEKLNRGNQAAVMTRMEDALQHYCRWERIEQSGGNGNSAGLTSCKINVLRASEATELFLLHEARCAAIRSGTLADFERRWQQVAEDSLKPEYRPGDGTFLQLPPGEEPCRHEDTKSKECSAHGHSDWRDCRKSRMETLFRRNEDAYIAKLGMTRQQAMYGTRAAPMQARPNVLPHRQSRH
;
A
#
# COMPACT_ATOMS: atom_id res chain seq x y z
N MET A 1 -63.63 -38.61 1.28
CA MET A 1 -62.15 -38.64 1.24
C MET A 1 -61.75 -37.87 -0.01
N PRO A 2 -61.07 -36.70 0.03
CA PRO A 2 -60.21 -36.14 1.07
C PRO A 2 -60.76 -34.85 1.74
N ASN A 3 -60.35 -34.59 2.98
CA ASN A 3 -60.70 -33.39 3.75
C ASN A 3 -59.73 -32.24 3.46
N ARG A 4 -60.30 -31.09 3.13
CA ARG A 4 -59.66 -29.79 2.94
C ARG A 4 -59.76 -29.04 4.27
N ILE A 5 -58.64 -28.65 4.88
CA ILE A 5 -58.62 -27.75 6.04
C ILE A 5 -57.82 -26.50 5.65
N THR A 6 -58.51 -25.37 5.75
CA THR A 6 -58.04 -24.00 5.58
C THR A 6 -58.01 -23.35 6.96
N THR A 7 -56.89 -22.77 7.36
CA THR A 7 -56.75 -21.87 8.53
C THR A 7 -55.65 -20.86 8.16
N GLN A 8 -56.00 -19.68 7.63
CA GLN A 8 -56.29 -18.41 8.32
C GLN A 8 -55.21 -17.94 9.32
N PHE A 9 -54.50 -16.88 8.94
CA PHE A 9 -53.81 -15.92 9.82
C PHE A 9 -54.10 -14.50 9.31
N PRO A 10 -54.53 -13.55 10.16
CA PRO A 10 -54.47 -12.12 9.87
C PRO A 10 -53.63 -11.36 10.94
N PRO A 11 -53.50 -10.02 10.89
CA PRO A 11 -52.63 -9.24 10.00
C PRO A 11 -51.60 -8.38 10.77
N SER A 12 -50.73 -7.68 10.04
CA SER A 12 -49.71 -6.74 10.55
C SER A 12 -50.27 -5.46 11.21
N PRO A 13 -49.43 -4.76 11.99
CA PRO A 13 -49.41 -3.29 11.94
C PRO A 13 -48.01 -2.71 11.68
N SER A 14 -48.01 -1.47 11.18
CA SER A 14 -46.88 -0.65 10.71
C SER A 14 -46.40 0.37 11.77
N SER A 15 -45.12 0.75 11.65
CA SER A 15 -44.47 2.04 12.01
C SER A 15 -44.24 2.44 13.48
N ALA A 16 -42.95 2.62 13.85
CA ALA A 16 -42.38 3.91 14.29
C ALA A 16 -40.84 3.84 14.42
N ALA A 17 -40.18 4.93 14.03
CA ALA A 17 -38.74 5.08 13.82
C ALA A 17 -37.91 5.14 15.12
N SER A 18 -36.64 4.75 15.00
CA SER A 18 -35.54 5.42 15.71
C SER A 18 -34.32 5.41 14.83
N GLU A 19 -34.13 6.53 14.14
CA GLU A 19 -32.82 7.01 13.72
C GLU A 19 -31.98 7.18 14.99
N THR A 20 -30.87 6.46 15.09
CA THR A 20 -29.77 6.87 15.94
C THR A 20 -28.50 6.84 15.11
N ASP A 21 -27.93 8.03 14.94
CA ASP A 21 -26.62 8.31 14.37
C ASP A 21 -25.64 7.18 14.66
N SER A 22 -25.13 6.55 13.61
CA SER A 22 -23.95 5.70 13.70
C SER A 22 -22.75 6.60 14.02
N VAL A 23 -22.55 6.84 15.32
CA VAL A 23 -21.40 7.54 15.87
C VAL A 23 -20.13 6.84 15.38
N GLU A 24 -19.35 7.59 14.61
CA GLU A 24 -17.96 7.30 14.26
C GLU A 24 -17.19 6.96 15.54
N MET A 25 -16.98 5.67 15.82
CA MET A 25 -16.20 5.24 16.97
C MET A 25 -14.72 5.56 16.72
N VAL A 26 -14.33 6.76 17.14
CA VAL A 26 -12.93 7.18 17.22
C VAL A 26 -12.26 6.38 18.34
N PHE A 27 -11.55 5.32 17.98
CA PHE A 27 -10.70 4.59 18.92
C PHE A 27 -9.47 5.43 19.26
N THR A 28 -9.44 5.96 20.49
CA THR A 28 -8.24 6.61 21.04
C THR A 28 -7.43 5.53 21.77
N PRO A 29 -6.17 5.25 21.41
CA PRO A 29 -5.38 4.23 22.09
C PRO A 29 -5.08 4.65 23.54
N ASN A 30 -5.45 3.79 24.48
CA ASN A 30 -5.54 4.09 25.92
C ASN A 30 -4.22 3.81 26.68
N SER A 31 -3.06 4.16 26.11
CA SER A 31 -1.77 3.94 26.78
C SER A 31 -0.73 5.02 26.44
N SER A 32 -0.95 6.24 26.95
CA SER A 32 0.12 7.21 27.16
C SER A 32 0.47 7.25 28.64
N ARG A 33 1.52 6.54 29.05
CA ARG A 33 2.19 6.78 30.33
C ARG A 33 2.95 8.10 30.23
N ALA A 34 2.36 9.18 30.75
CA ALA A 34 3.09 10.40 31.11
C ALA A 34 2.64 10.84 32.51
N SER A 35 3.61 11.03 33.41
CA SER A 35 3.41 11.24 34.84
C SER A 35 2.70 12.56 35.18
N SER A 36 1.85 12.43 36.21
CA SER A 36 1.06 13.39 36.98
C SER A 36 1.59 14.82 37.12
N VAL A 37 0.69 15.81 36.96
CA VAL A 37 0.67 17.03 37.78
C VAL A 37 -0.77 17.39 38.15
N SER A 38 -0.92 17.65 39.44
CA SER A 38 -2.09 17.94 40.26
C SER A 38 -2.99 19.09 39.78
N ARG A 39 -4.31 18.89 39.89
CA ARG A 39 -5.30 19.97 39.95
C ARG A 39 -5.28 20.62 41.34
N PRO A 40 -5.71 21.88 41.42
CA PRO A 40 -6.91 22.12 42.19
C PRO A 40 -7.97 22.90 41.41
N TYR A 41 -9.09 23.05 42.09
CA TYR A 41 -10.47 23.06 41.62
C TYR A 41 -11.07 24.48 41.67
N HIS A 42 -12.19 24.65 40.95
CA HIS A 42 -13.18 25.75 40.98
C HIS A 42 -12.91 27.10 40.29
N GLY A 43 -13.90 27.50 39.46
CA GLY A 43 -14.53 28.82 39.62
C GLY A 43 -14.76 29.68 38.36
N SER A 44 -15.96 29.56 37.79
CA SER A 44 -16.86 30.68 37.41
C SER A 44 -16.48 31.77 36.39
N ARG A 45 -17.37 31.89 35.39
CA ARG A 45 -17.91 33.08 34.68
C ARG A 45 -17.00 33.97 33.80
N ARG A 46 -17.45 34.07 32.54
CA ARG A 46 -17.28 35.14 31.54
C ARG A 46 -16.54 36.39 32.03
N THR A 47 -15.44 36.74 31.36
CA THR A 47 -15.18 38.12 30.88
C THR A 47 -14.20 38.12 29.70
N SER A 48 -14.37 39.18 28.93
CA SER A 48 -13.73 39.65 27.70
C SER A 48 -12.19 39.75 27.70
N ARG A 49 -11.61 39.63 26.48
CA ARG A 49 -10.31 40.16 26.00
C ARG A 49 -9.19 40.26 27.05
N ALA A 50 -8.21 39.38 26.96
CA ALA A 50 -6.90 39.58 27.58
C ALA A 50 -5.79 39.23 26.58
N ASP A 51 -4.92 40.20 26.35
CA ASP A 51 -3.63 40.10 25.67
C ASP A 51 -2.84 38.86 26.09
N ASN A 52 -2.54 37.98 25.14
CA ASN A 52 -1.56 36.92 25.34
C ASN A 52 -0.14 37.47 25.19
N ARG A 53 0.31 38.26 26.17
CA ARG A 53 1.74 38.32 26.49
C ARG A 53 2.13 36.98 27.12
N VAL A 54 2.49 36.02 26.28
CA VAL A 54 3.15 34.78 26.72
C VAL A 54 4.54 35.16 27.21
N THR A 55 4.66 35.37 28.52
CA THR A 55 5.93 35.42 29.24
C THR A 55 6.62 34.07 29.07
N LYS A 56 7.51 33.96 28.07
CA LYS A 56 8.47 32.87 27.96
C LYS A 56 9.30 32.86 29.25
N ARG A 57 9.02 31.88 30.10
CA ARG A 57 9.83 31.56 31.28
C ARG A 57 11.25 31.27 30.78
N ASN A 58 12.16 32.21 31.04
CA ASN A 58 13.57 32.13 30.67
C ASN A 58 14.20 30.97 31.47
N ARG A 59 14.10 29.75 30.93
CA ARG A 59 14.85 28.61 31.46
C ARG A 59 16.31 28.93 31.19
N ARG A 60 17.04 29.34 32.23
CA ARG A 60 18.49 29.60 32.21
C ARG A 60 19.16 28.50 31.41
N GLN A 61 19.49 28.80 30.15
CA GLN A 61 20.34 27.94 29.36
C GLN A 61 21.75 28.18 29.88
N SER A 62 22.30 27.21 30.60
CA SER A 62 23.74 27.17 30.82
C SER A 62 24.43 27.31 29.46
N PRO A 63 25.43 28.19 29.31
CA PRO A 63 26.16 28.36 28.07
C PRO A 63 27.08 27.15 27.88
N GLY A 64 26.51 26.03 27.46
CA GLY A 64 27.27 24.96 26.82
C GLY A 64 27.74 25.45 25.45
N PRO A 65 28.92 25.02 24.97
CA PRO A 65 29.55 25.54 23.76
C PRO A 65 28.57 25.47 22.58
N VAL A 66 28.41 26.60 21.89
CA VAL A 66 27.47 26.80 20.78
C VAL A 66 27.65 25.72 19.69
N ALA A 67 28.88 25.25 19.49
CA ALA A 67 29.21 24.13 18.61
C ALA A 67 28.42 22.85 18.91
N ALA A 68 28.30 22.45 20.18
CA ALA A 68 27.59 21.23 20.58
C ALA A 68 26.06 21.31 20.37
N LYS A 69 25.48 22.53 20.32
CA LYS A 69 24.05 22.73 20.00
C LYS A 69 23.81 22.69 18.49
N HIS A 70 24.73 23.19 17.68
CA HIS A 70 24.67 23.09 16.22
C HIS A 70 24.78 21.63 15.75
N ASP A 71 25.68 20.84 16.34
CA ASP A 71 25.86 19.43 16.02
C ASP A 71 24.60 18.59 16.33
N LYS A 72 23.92 18.88 17.45
CA LYS A 72 22.67 18.19 17.80
C LYS A 72 21.52 18.53 16.84
N LYS A 73 21.44 19.78 16.38
CA LYS A 73 20.41 20.20 15.41
C LYS A 73 20.65 19.57 14.04
N ALA A 74 21.91 19.55 13.57
CA ALA A 74 22.30 18.91 12.32
C ALA A 74 21.98 17.40 12.33
N LYS A 75 22.40 16.68 13.37
CA LYS A 75 22.08 15.25 13.55
C LYS A 75 20.58 14.96 13.57
N LYS A 76 19.78 15.84 14.21
CA LYS A 76 18.31 15.71 14.22
C LYS A 76 17.73 15.86 12.81
N THR A 77 18.16 16.88 12.07
CA THR A 77 17.71 17.13 10.69
C THR A 77 18.09 15.98 9.75
N GLU A 78 19.29 15.43 9.89
CA GLU A 78 19.75 14.28 9.12
C GLU A 78 18.91 13.03 9.41
N LYS A 79 18.66 12.73 10.69
CA LYS A 79 17.78 11.62 11.09
C LYS A 79 16.37 11.77 10.54
N GLU A 80 15.82 12.99 10.56
CA GLU A 80 14.50 13.26 10.00
C GLU A 80 14.48 13.12 8.47
N LYS A 81 15.53 13.58 7.77
CA LYS A 81 15.70 13.38 6.33
C LYS A 81 15.76 11.90 5.97
N LEU A 82 16.55 11.11 6.72
CA LEU A 82 16.64 9.66 6.55
C LEU A 82 15.27 8.99 6.75
N ASN A 83 14.56 9.32 7.83
CA ASN A 83 13.24 8.76 8.11
C ASN A 83 12.22 9.09 7.02
N ARG A 84 12.20 10.33 6.53
CA ARG A 84 11.35 10.75 5.41
C ARG A 84 11.72 10.01 4.13
N GLY A 85 13.02 9.83 3.87
CA GLY A 85 13.53 9.06 2.73
C GLY A 85 13.10 7.60 2.78
N ASN A 86 13.26 6.94 3.93
CA ASN A 86 12.83 5.56 4.13
C ASN A 86 11.32 5.40 3.93
N GLN A 87 10.52 6.33 4.48
CA GLN A 87 9.08 6.32 4.29
C GLN A 87 8.71 6.55 2.82
N ALA A 88 9.35 7.49 2.13
CA ALA A 88 9.12 7.71 0.70
C ALA A 88 9.46 6.48 -0.13
N ALA A 89 10.57 5.80 0.17
CA ALA A 89 10.97 4.58 -0.51
C ALA A 89 9.95 3.45 -0.33
N VAL A 90 9.37 3.30 0.86
CA VAL A 90 8.28 2.33 1.10
C VAL A 90 7.04 2.72 0.30
N MET A 91 6.60 3.98 0.38
CA MET A 91 5.40 4.45 -0.32
C MET A 91 5.48 4.31 -1.84
N THR A 92 6.63 4.60 -2.44
CA THR A 92 6.83 4.45 -3.89
C THR A 92 6.73 2.99 -4.32
N ARG A 93 7.34 2.07 -3.57
CA ARG A 93 7.20 0.63 -3.83
C ARG A 93 5.77 0.12 -3.64
N MET A 94 5.04 0.64 -2.65
CA MET A 94 3.61 0.31 -2.48
C MET A 94 2.79 0.78 -3.68
N GLU A 95 3.03 2.00 -4.17
CA GLU A 95 2.37 2.50 -5.38
C GLU A 95 2.71 1.65 -6.61
N ASP A 96 3.98 1.31 -6.81
CA ASP A 96 4.41 0.46 -7.93
C ASP A 96 3.79 -0.95 -7.83
N ALA A 97 3.72 -1.54 -6.63
CA ALA A 97 3.08 -2.84 -6.40
C ALA A 97 1.57 -2.81 -6.73
N LEU A 98 0.85 -1.81 -6.25
CA LEU A 98 -0.57 -1.62 -6.55
C LEU A 98 -0.81 -1.42 -8.06
N GLN A 99 0.02 -0.59 -8.71
CA GLN A 99 -0.08 -0.34 -10.14
C GLN A 99 0.10 -1.61 -10.97
N HIS A 100 1.07 -2.45 -10.63
CA HIS A 100 1.40 -3.61 -11.46
C HIS A 100 0.60 -4.88 -11.11
N TYR A 101 0.39 -5.17 -9.82
CA TYR A 101 -0.32 -6.39 -9.41
C TYR A 101 -1.84 -6.27 -9.47
N CYS A 102 -2.41 -5.10 -9.20
CA CYS A 102 -3.88 -4.92 -9.20
C CYS A 102 -4.38 -3.81 -10.13
N ARG A 103 -3.51 -3.26 -10.99
CA ARG A 103 -3.86 -2.19 -11.96
C ARG A 103 -4.48 -0.96 -11.29
N TRP A 104 -4.17 -0.76 -10.02
CA TRP A 104 -4.66 0.39 -9.27
C TRP A 104 -3.76 1.58 -9.51
N GLU A 105 -4.31 2.64 -10.10
CA GLU A 105 -3.64 3.92 -10.26
C GLU A 105 -4.63 5.04 -9.98
N ARG A 106 -4.19 6.04 -9.21
CA ARG A 106 -4.94 7.29 -9.03
C ARG A 106 -4.01 8.46 -9.27
N ILE A 107 -4.43 9.37 -10.14
CA ILE A 107 -3.74 10.63 -10.43
C ILE A 107 -4.42 11.71 -9.61
N GLU A 108 -3.80 12.11 -8.51
CA GLU A 108 -4.39 13.03 -7.55
C GLU A 108 -3.44 14.19 -7.28
N GLN A 109 -3.95 15.43 -7.33
CA GLN A 109 -3.21 16.57 -6.80
C GLN A 109 -3.35 16.57 -5.27
N SER A 110 -2.27 16.27 -4.55
CA SER A 110 -2.30 16.39 -3.09
C SER A 110 -2.25 17.86 -2.67
N GLY A 111 -3.28 18.32 -1.95
CA GLY A 111 -3.27 19.63 -1.30
C GLY A 111 -2.26 19.68 -0.15
N GLY A 112 -1.21 20.48 -0.30
CA GLY A 112 -0.19 20.71 0.72
C GLY A 112 0.79 19.54 0.91
N ASN A 113 2.09 19.79 0.76
CA ASN A 113 3.19 18.82 0.75
C ASN A 113 3.26 17.87 -0.48
N GLY A 114 2.86 18.41 -1.64
CA GLY A 114 2.96 17.78 -2.96
C GLY A 114 4.25 17.01 -3.21
N ASN A 115 4.12 15.70 -3.46
CA ASN A 115 5.08 14.85 -4.16
C ASN A 115 6.53 14.80 -3.66
N SER A 116 6.81 15.18 -2.42
CA SER A 116 8.18 14.98 -1.88
C SER A 116 8.61 13.50 -1.84
N ALA A 117 7.66 12.56 -1.92
CA ALA A 117 7.91 11.13 -2.12
C ALA A 117 7.83 10.67 -3.59
N GLY A 118 7.50 11.55 -4.54
CA GLY A 118 7.30 11.23 -5.95
C GLY A 118 6.17 10.24 -6.24
N LEU A 119 5.09 10.32 -5.46
CA LEU A 119 3.87 9.56 -5.71
C LEU A 119 3.03 10.26 -6.78
N THR A 120 2.16 9.49 -7.42
CA THR A 120 1.11 9.99 -8.33
C THR A 120 -0.23 10.11 -7.60
N SER A 121 -0.49 9.20 -6.66
CA SER A 121 -1.63 9.24 -5.76
C SER A 121 -1.29 9.95 -4.43
N CYS A 122 -2.30 10.46 -3.72
CA CYS A 122 -2.04 10.94 -2.36
C CYS A 122 -1.65 9.77 -1.43
N LYS A 123 -0.78 10.06 -0.46
CA LYS A 123 -0.19 9.07 0.46
C LYS A 123 -1.23 8.21 1.17
N ILE A 124 -2.31 8.83 1.67
CA ILE A 124 -3.34 8.11 2.43
C ILE A 124 -4.10 7.11 1.55
N ASN A 125 -4.34 7.43 0.28
CA ASN A 125 -5.03 6.52 -0.63
C ASN A 125 -4.16 5.33 -1.00
N VAL A 126 -2.85 5.52 -1.19
CA VAL A 126 -1.89 4.41 -1.35
C VAL A 126 -1.91 3.50 -0.12
N LEU A 127 -1.87 4.07 1.09
CA LEU A 127 -1.93 3.29 2.34
C LEU A 127 -3.23 2.49 2.46
N ARG A 128 -4.39 3.12 2.21
CA ARG A 128 -5.70 2.47 2.26
C ARG A 128 -5.84 1.35 1.22
N ALA A 129 -5.36 1.57 -0.01
CA ALA A 129 -5.39 0.56 -1.05
C ALA A 129 -4.47 -0.63 -0.71
N SER A 130 -3.27 -0.37 -0.19
CA SER A 130 -2.35 -1.43 0.26
C SER A 130 -2.94 -2.22 1.42
N GLU A 131 -3.45 -1.55 2.46
CA GLU A 131 -4.09 -2.20 3.61
C GLU A 131 -5.24 -3.11 3.18
N ALA A 132 -6.14 -2.61 2.32
CA ALA A 132 -7.28 -3.40 1.84
C ALA A 132 -6.83 -4.63 1.04
N THR A 133 -5.86 -4.47 0.14
CA THR A 133 -5.37 -5.56 -0.71
C THR A 133 -4.56 -6.60 0.07
N GLU A 134 -3.68 -6.14 0.98
CA GLU A 134 -2.88 -7.00 1.85
C GLU A 134 -3.77 -7.84 2.78
N LEU A 135 -4.75 -7.22 3.46
CA LEU A 135 -5.66 -7.94 4.34
C LEU A 135 -6.50 -8.97 3.60
N PHE A 136 -6.99 -8.62 2.40
CA PHE A 136 -7.74 -9.54 1.56
C PHE A 136 -6.90 -10.76 1.17
N LEU A 137 -5.69 -10.53 0.62
CA LEU A 137 -4.80 -11.61 0.19
C LEU A 137 -4.32 -12.47 1.37
N LEU A 138 -4.04 -11.85 2.51
CA LEU A 138 -3.65 -12.55 3.73
C LEU A 138 -4.77 -13.46 4.23
N HIS A 139 -6.01 -12.96 4.25
CA HIS A 139 -7.17 -13.71 4.67
C HIS A 139 -7.42 -14.91 3.74
N GLU A 140 -7.43 -14.68 2.42
CA GLU A 140 -7.60 -15.73 1.42
C GLU A 140 -6.53 -16.82 1.54
N ALA A 141 -5.26 -16.44 1.68
CA ALA A 141 -4.15 -17.37 1.84
C ALA A 141 -4.25 -18.18 3.15
N ARG A 142 -4.66 -17.55 4.25
CA ARG A 142 -4.88 -18.23 5.54
C ARG A 142 -6.03 -19.23 5.44
N CYS A 143 -7.15 -18.84 4.84
CA CYS A 143 -8.30 -19.71 4.59
C CYS A 143 -7.93 -20.90 3.70
N ALA A 144 -7.13 -20.69 2.66
CA ALA A 144 -6.61 -21.76 1.82
C ALA A 144 -5.73 -22.74 2.63
N ALA A 145 -4.84 -22.22 3.48
CA ALA A 145 -3.97 -23.03 4.34
C ALA A 145 -4.75 -23.86 5.37
N ILE A 146 -5.86 -23.33 5.91
CA ILE A 146 -6.76 -24.08 6.79
C ILE A 146 -7.39 -25.24 6.00
N ARG A 147 -7.92 -24.97 4.80
CA ARG A 147 -8.55 -25.99 3.95
C ARG A 147 -7.58 -27.10 3.53
N SER A 148 -6.31 -26.78 3.32
CA SER A 148 -5.28 -27.75 2.95
C SER A 148 -4.56 -28.40 4.13
N GLY A 149 -4.87 -28.02 5.38
CA GLY A 149 -4.18 -28.54 6.57
C GLY A 149 -2.75 -28.06 6.75
N THR A 150 -2.36 -26.95 6.10
CA THR A 150 -0.99 -26.40 6.10
C THR A 150 -0.89 -25.08 6.89
N LEU A 151 -1.74 -24.87 7.89
CA LEU A 151 -1.82 -23.61 8.65
C LEU A 151 -0.49 -23.26 9.33
N ALA A 152 0.15 -24.24 9.98
CA ALA A 152 1.42 -24.01 10.68
C ALA A 152 2.55 -23.57 9.73
N ASP A 153 2.61 -24.16 8.53
CA ASP A 153 3.59 -23.77 7.51
C ASP A 153 3.32 -22.39 6.92
N PHE A 154 2.04 -22.02 6.81
CA PHE A 154 1.64 -20.67 6.43
C PHE A 154 2.07 -19.65 7.50
N GLU A 155 1.74 -19.88 8.77
CA GLU A 155 2.08 -18.97 9.87
C GLU A 155 3.59 -18.79 10.02
N ARG A 156 4.36 -19.89 9.97
CA ARG A 156 5.82 -19.84 10.03
C ARG A 156 6.41 -19.02 8.88
N ARG A 157 5.95 -19.24 7.65
CA ARG A 157 6.45 -18.49 6.48
C ARG A 157 6.10 -17.02 6.57
N TRP A 158 4.88 -16.67 6.99
CA TRP A 158 4.46 -15.28 7.06
C TRP A 158 5.18 -14.51 8.18
N GLN A 159 5.40 -15.18 9.32
CA GLN A 159 6.24 -14.65 10.39
C GLN A 159 7.68 -14.41 9.90
N GLN A 160 8.26 -15.38 9.17
CA GLN A 160 9.60 -15.24 8.62
C GLN A 160 9.71 -14.02 7.68
N VAL A 161 8.73 -13.81 6.79
CA VAL A 161 8.70 -12.64 5.91
C VAL A 161 8.66 -11.33 6.71
N ALA A 162 7.83 -11.27 7.76
CA ALA A 162 7.73 -10.08 8.61
C ALA A 162 9.05 -9.81 9.36
N GLU A 163 9.71 -10.83 9.89
CA GLU A 163 11.00 -10.71 10.58
C GLU A 163 12.14 -10.35 9.61
N ASP A 164 12.19 -10.99 8.45
CA ASP A 164 13.18 -10.71 7.41
C ASP A 164 13.08 -9.28 6.91
N SER A 165 11.87 -8.70 6.86
CA SER A 165 11.66 -7.31 6.43
C SER A 165 12.40 -6.26 7.27
N LEU A 166 12.83 -6.63 8.48
CA LEU A 166 13.58 -5.76 9.40
C LEU A 166 15.09 -5.85 9.19
N LYS A 167 15.58 -6.81 8.38
CA LYS A 167 17.01 -7.00 8.13
C LYS A 167 17.55 -5.95 7.15
N PRO A 168 18.76 -5.40 7.36
CA PRO A 168 19.36 -4.39 6.48
C PRO A 168 19.51 -4.81 5.02
N GLU A 169 19.78 -6.10 4.79
CA GLU A 169 19.97 -6.72 3.48
C GLU A 169 18.65 -7.05 2.77
N TYR A 170 17.51 -6.96 3.47
CA TYR A 170 16.22 -7.32 2.89
C TYR A 170 15.82 -6.37 1.77
N ARG A 171 15.49 -6.95 0.62
CA ARG A 171 15.00 -6.23 -0.55
C ARG A 171 13.55 -6.65 -0.80
N PRO A 172 12.56 -5.77 -0.59
CA PRO A 172 11.15 -6.13 -0.73
C PRO A 172 10.74 -6.63 -2.12
N GLY A 173 11.52 -6.34 -3.16
CA GLY A 173 11.26 -6.82 -4.52
C GLY A 173 11.77 -8.24 -4.81
N ASP A 174 12.64 -8.81 -3.97
CA ASP A 174 13.27 -10.10 -4.25
C ASP A 174 12.24 -11.23 -4.25
N GLY A 175 12.29 -12.09 -5.27
CA GLY A 175 11.32 -13.18 -5.45
C GLY A 175 9.95 -12.73 -5.99
N THR A 176 9.79 -11.46 -6.34
CA THR A 176 8.57 -10.91 -6.97
C THR A 176 8.82 -10.54 -8.43
N PHE A 177 7.76 -10.21 -9.18
CA PHE A 177 7.92 -9.66 -10.53
C PHE A 177 8.51 -8.25 -10.52
N LEU A 178 8.62 -7.59 -9.36
CA LEU A 178 9.31 -6.32 -9.18
C LEU A 178 10.79 -6.47 -8.80
N GLN A 179 11.35 -7.68 -8.89
CA GLN A 179 12.75 -7.92 -8.63
C GLN A 179 13.65 -7.22 -9.67
N LEU A 180 14.59 -6.41 -9.18
CA LEU A 180 15.67 -5.84 -9.98
C LEU A 180 16.68 -6.92 -10.37
N PRO A 181 17.03 -7.06 -11.66
CA PRO A 181 18.10 -7.96 -12.07
C PRO A 181 19.45 -7.55 -11.49
N PRO A 182 20.40 -8.51 -11.44
CA PRO A 182 21.78 -8.19 -11.13
C PRO A 182 22.33 -7.08 -12.05
N GLY A 183 22.95 -6.07 -11.47
CA GLY A 183 23.55 -4.95 -12.19
C GLY A 183 22.59 -3.81 -12.57
N GLU A 184 21.27 -3.97 -12.38
CA GLU A 184 20.33 -2.85 -12.51
C GLU A 184 20.17 -2.12 -11.17
N GLU A 185 20.12 -0.79 -11.23
CA GLU A 185 19.92 0.06 -10.06
C GLU A 185 18.51 0.66 -10.02
N PRO A 186 17.94 0.89 -8.80
CA PRO A 186 16.69 1.63 -8.68
C PRO A 186 16.88 3.10 -9.10
N CYS A 187 15.79 3.73 -9.53
CA CYS A 187 15.79 5.16 -9.82
C CYS A 187 16.17 5.96 -8.56
N ARG A 188 17.04 6.96 -8.72
CA ARG A 188 17.48 7.86 -7.64
C ARG A 188 17.16 9.32 -7.99
N HIS A 189 16.92 10.09 -6.93
CA HIS A 189 16.64 11.52 -6.98
C HIS A 189 17.37 12.18 -5.80
N GLU A 190 18.44 12.91 -6.10
CA GLU A 190 19.39 13.42 -5.11
C GLU A 190 19.12 14.87 -4.69
N ASP A 191 18.65 15.70 -5.63
CA ASP A 191 18.36 17.11 -5.40
C ASP A 191 16.85 17.37 -5.46
N THR A 192 16.27 17.84 -4.35
CA THR A 192 14.88 18.29 -4.25
C THR A 192 14.46 19.35 -5.28
N LYS A 193 15.41 20.01 -5.94
CA LYS A 193 15.14 21.01 -6.98
C LYS A 193 15.14 20.43 -8.40
N SER A 194 15.88 19.36 -8.64
CA SER A 194 15.90 18.71 -9.95
C SER A 194 14.77 17.70 -10.03
N LYS A 195 14.17 17.54 -11.21
CA LYS A 195 13.26 16.40 -11.44
C LYS A 195 14.00 15.21 -12.01
N GLU A 196 15.28 15.32 -12.32
CA GLU A 196 16.01 14.32 -13.08
C GLU A 196 16.29 13.05 -12.27
N CYS A 197 16.35 11.91 -12.98
CA CYS A 197 16.83 10.67 -12.43
C CYS A 197 18.36 10.63 -12.48
N SER A 198 19.04 10.72 -11.35
CA SER A 198 20.51 10.66 -11.33
C SER A 198 21.07 9.29 -11.73
N ALA A 199 20.30 8.22 -11.52
CA ALA A 199 20.70 6.86 -11.88
C ALA A 199 20.63 6.57 -13.39
N HIS A 200 19.72 7.23 -14.12
CA HIS A 200 19.40 6.86 -15.51
C HIS A 200 19.42 8.03 -16.50
N GLY A 201 19.67 9.27 -16.04
CA GLY A 201 19.73 10.45 -16.90
C GLY A 201 18.39 10.89 -17.51
N HIS A 202 17.26 10.45 -16.94
CA HIS A 202 15.93 10.84 -17.40
C HIS A 202 15.52 12.21 -16.84
N SER A 203 14.76 13.01 -17.59
CA SER A 203 14.35 14.38 -17.21
C SER A 203 13.40 14.43 -16.01
N ASP A 204 12.53 13.42 -15.84
CA ASP A 204 11.69 13.21 -14.66
C ASP A 204 11.92 11.82 -14.05
N TRP A 205 12.39 11.76 -12.80
CA TRP A 205 12.70 10.52 -12.11
C TRP A 205 11.46 9.67 -11.82
N ARG A 206 10.27 10.29 -11.73
CA ARG A 206 9.01 9.59 -11.48
C ARG A 206 8.56 8.85 -12.74
N ASP A 207 8.64 9.52 -13.88
CA ASP A 207 8.34 8.91 -15.18
C ASP A 207 9.35 7.80 -15.49
N CYS A 208 10.63 8.03 -15.19
CA CYS A 208 11.67 7.01 -15.28
C CYS A 208 11.34 5.79 -14.41
N ARG A 209 10.97 6.01 -13.14
CA ARG A 209 10.59 4.93 -12.21
C ARG A 209 9.45 4.10 -12.78
N LYS A 210 8.34 4.75 -13.16
CA LYS A 210 7.16 4.07 -13.69
C LYS A 210 7.46 3.26 -14.96
N SER A 211 8.11 3.88 -15.93
CA SER A 211 8.46 3.22 -17.19
C SER A 211 9.38 2.01 -16.97
N ARG A 212 10.37 2.14 -16.09
CA ARG A 212 11.27 1.04 -15.74
C ARG A 212 10.56 -0.06 -14.97
N MET A 213 9.74 0.27 -13.98
CA MET A 213 8.98 -0.73 -13.21
C MET A 213 8.01 -1.50 -14.10
N GLU A 214 7.36 -0.83 -15.05
CA GLU A 214 6.52 -1.50 -16.05
C GLU A 214 7.29 -2.46 -16.93
N THR A 215 8.43 -2.02 -17.47
CA THR A 215 9.30 -2.84 -18.31
C THR A 215 9.81 -4.05 -17.54
N LEU A 216 10.25 -3.82 -16.31
CA LEU A 216 10.79 -4.85 -15.41
C LEU A 216 9.72 -5.88 -15.05
N PHE A 217 8.53 -5.43 -14.66
CA PHE A 217 7.43 -6.32 -14.30
C PHE A 217 7.03 -7.20 -15.48
N ARG A 218 6.81 -6.58 -16.66
CA ARG A 218 6.44 -7.33 -17.87
C ARG A 218 7.50 -8.36 -18.24
N ARG A 219 8.79 -7.98 -18.23
CA ARG A 219 9.89 -8.91 -18.51
C ARG A 219 9.90 -10.09 -17.55
N ASN A 220 9.77 -9.83 -16.24
CA ASN A 220 9.83 -10.87 -15.22
C ASN A 220 8.60 -11.79 -15.26
N GLU A 221 7.41 -11.22 -15.50
CA GLU A 221 6.16 -11.94 -15.71
C GLU A 221 6.24 -12.83 -16.97
N ASP A 222 6.70 -12.28 -18.09
CA ASP A 222 6.84 -13.01 -19.35
C ASP A 222 7.87 -14.16 -19.23
N ALA A 223 8.97 -13.94 -18.52
CA ALA A 223 9.95 -14.99 -18.22
C ALA A 223 9.35 -16.12 -17.37
N TYR A 224 8.49 -15.78 -16.39
CA TYR A 224 7.80 -16.77 -15.58
C TYR A 224 6.76 -17.56 -16.38
N ILE A 225 5.96 -16.88 -17.21
CA ILE A 225 4.99 -17.51 -18.12
C ILE A 225 5.69 -18.47 -19.08
N ALA A 226 6.81 -18.04 -19.67
CA ALA A 226 7.62 -18.87 -20.55
C ALA A 226 8.19 -20.11 -19.83
N LYS A 227 8.65 -19.95 -18.57
CA LYS A 227 9.12 -21.07 -17.73
C LYS A 227 8.03 -22.12 -17.47
N LEU A 228 6.77 -21.69 -17.40
CA LEU A 228 5.62 -22.60 -17.27
C LEU A 228 5.21 -23.26 -18.61
N GLY A 229 5.85 -22.91 -19.73
CA GLY A 229 5.48 -23.40 -21.06
C GLY A 229 4.12 -22.86 -21.54
N MET A 230 3.68 -21.71 -21.00
CA MET A 230 2.40 -21.10 -21.32
C MET A 230 2.58 -19.91 -22.26
N THR A 231 1.53 -19.61 -23.04
CA THR A 231 1.39 -18.33 -23.74
C THR A 231 0.74 -17.29 -22.84
N ARG A 232 0.92 -16.01 -23.15
CA ARG A 232 0.26 -14.91 -22.40
C ARG A 232 -1.27 -15.02 -22.44
N GLN A 233 -1.84 -15.46 -23.55
CA GLN A 233 -3.29 -15.70 -23.67
C GLN A 233 -3.75 -16.82 -22.71
N GLN A 234 -3.01 -17.93 -22.64
CA GLN A 234 -3.32 -19.01 -21.70
C GLN A 234 -3.20 -18.55 -20.25
N ALA A 235 -2.22 -17.71 -19.93
CA ALA A 235 -2.06 -17.16 -18.58
C ALA A 235 -3.23 -16.23 -18.19
N MET A 236 -3.73 -15.40 -19.12
CA MET A 236 -4.81 -14.44 -18.83
C MET A 236 -6.21 -15.05 -18.83
N TYR A 237 -6.49 -15.97 -19.76
CA TYR A 237 -7.84 -16.46 -20.01
C TYR A 237 -8.02 -17.95 -19.71
N GLY A 238 -6.95 -18.63 -19.29
CA GLY A 238 -6.93 -20.07 -19.13
C GLY A 238 -6.87 -20.82 -20.46
N THR A 239 -6.54 -22.11 -20.40
CA THR A 239 -6.38 -22.99 -21.57
C THR A 239 -7.66 -23.19 -22.40
N ARG A 240 -8.83 -22.85 -21.85
CA ARG A 240 -10.12 -22.93 -22.57
C ARG A 240 -10.30 -21.85 -23.64
N ALA A 241 -9.49 -20.78 -23.61
CA ALA A 241 -9.57 -19.65 -24.54
C ALA A 241 -8.41 -19.58 -25.54
N ALA A 242 -7.47 -20.53 -25.53
CA ALA A 242 -6.47 -20.61 -26.58
C ALA A 242 -7.20 -20.96 -27.90
N PRO A 243 -7.04 -20.16 -28.98
CA PRO A 243 -7.69 -20.47 -30.24
C PRO A 243 -7.28 -21.88 -30.65
N MET A 244 -8.26 -22.76 -30.87
CA MET A 244 -8.03 -24.04 -31.53
C MET A 244 -7.24 -23.73 -32.78
N GLN A 245 -5.97 -24.16 -32.81
CA GLN A 245 -5.14 -24.06 -34.00
C GLN A 245 -5.98 -24.60 -35.15
N ALA A 246 -6.22 -23.75 -36.15
CA ALA A 246 -6.95 -24.10 -37.35
C ALA A 246 -6.36 -25.40 -37.88
N ARG A 247 -7.19 -26.45 -37.94
CA ARG A 247 -6.80 -27.73 -38.53
C ARG A 247 -6.25 -27.44 -39.94
N PRO A 248 -5.14 -28.07 -40.34
CA PRO A 248 -4.62 -27.89 -41.69
C PRO A 248 -5.71 -28.33 -42.67
N ASN A 249 -6.04 -27.45 -43.62
CA ASN A 249 -6.92 -27.75 -44.73
C ASN A 249 -6.38 -28.98 -45.46
N VAL A 250 -7.01 -30.12 -45.25
CA VAL A 250 -6.84 -31.28 -46.10
C VAL A 250 -7.54 -30.94 -47.41
N LEU A 251 -6.76 -30.56 -48.42
CA LEU A 251 -7.24 -30.39 -49.78
C LEU A 251 -7.86 -31.71 -50.27
N PRO A 252 -9.05 -31.68 -50.90
CA PRO A 252 -9.66 -32.90 -51.42
C PRO A 252 -8.83 -33.41 -52.60
N HIS A 253 -8.42 -34.67 -52.48
CA HIS A 253 -7.78 -35.47 -53.50
C HIS A 253 -8.68 -35.54 -54.74
N ARG A 254 -8.29 -34.83 -55.81
CA ARG A 254 -8.99 -34.84 -57.09
C ARG A 254 -8.57 -36.10 -57.85
N GLN A 255 -9.37 -37.15 -57.76
CA GLN A 255 -9.29 -38.26 -58.72
C GLN A 255 -9.90 -37.80 -60.05
N SER A 256 -9.08 -37.58 -61.07
CA SER A 256 -9.56 -37.53 -62.46
C SER A 256 -9.47 -38.92 -63.06
N ARG A 257 -10.63 -39.48 -63.40
CA ARG A 257 -10.75 -40.58 -64.35
C ARG A 257 -10.68 -40.01 -65.78
N HIS A 258 -10.15 -40.85 -66.67
CA HIS A 258 -10.04 -40.78 -68.13
C HIS A 258 -8.82 -40.04 -68.68
#